data_AF-A0A2K9HKB0-F1
#
_entry.id   AF-A0A2K9HKB0-F1
#
_cell.length_a   1.000
_cell.length_b   1.000
_cell.length_c   1.000
_cell.angle_alpha   90.00
_cell.angle_beta   90.00
_cell.angle_gamma   90.00
#
_symmetry.space_group_name_H-M   'P 1'
#
loop_
_entity.id
_entity.type
_entity.pdbx_description
1 polymer ?
#
loop_
_entity_poly.entity_id
_entity_poly.type
_entity_poly.pdbx_seq_one_letter_code
_entity_poly.pdbx_strand_id
1 'polypeptide(L)'
;MNLGKNIVKYRQKNQLSQEQLAEALNISRQSISKWETGENLPSIDNLISLSGLLNISLDELITGAPYLHFPFAYGRPKSRFPQLLLILGMTLWTVIETLFFNSTVMSIIFNIVFGIIISYIFITQIGPYDFKRYYDYWTLDKKGIIYPADNGEVRSLGHDFLIPLQGIFNLRKTKFVSYKQIKSIEISVNLYEYDPNKTVTVRGGSAIIASTMIENFDFLLTTADGQKISLKLNQFYWKSSQERKILNTIISFFKRKNLIFVDKQGIAKLIREDDGSSLTHKLYKLRDQEHMQSN
;
A
#
# COMPACT_ATOMS: atom_id res chain seq x y z
N MET A 1 17.83 -18.82 -1.63
CA MET A 1 17.44 -18.22 -2.93
C MET A 1 17.07 -19.36 -3.85
N ASN A 2 16.03 -19.23 -4.69
CA ASN A 2 15.65 -20.31 -5.60
C ASN A 2 15.46 -19.77 -7.03
N LEU A 3 16.59 -19.46 -7.66
CA LEU A 3 16.66 -18.97 -9.04
C LEU A 3 15.94 -19.91 -10.00
N GLY A 4 16.13 -21.23 -9.86
CA GLY A 4 15.45 -22.23 -10.69
C GLY A 4 13.92 -22.13 -10.63
N LYS A 5 13.35 -22.04 -9.41
CA LYS A 5 11.91 -21.81 -9.23
C LYS A 5 11.45 -20.49 -9.85
N ASN A 6 12.26 -19.44 -9.80
CA ASN A 6 11.92 -18.16 -10.44
C ASN A 6 11.91 -18.30 -11.96
N ILE A 7 12.90 -18.96 -12.56
CA ILE A 7 12.94 -19.24 -14.00
C ILE A 7 11.67 -19.99 -14.42
N VAL A 8 11.30 -21.07 -13.72
CA VAL A 8 10.05 -21.82 -13.97
C VAL A 8 8.84 -20.90 -13.93
N LYS A 9 8.70 -20.13 -12.83
CA LYS A 9 7.56 -19.25 -12.57
C LYS A 9 7.38 -18.23 -13.70
N TYR A 10 8.45 -17.52 -14.08
CA TYR A 10 8.36 -16.47 -15.09
C TYR A 10 8.29 -17.03 -16.51
N ARG A 11 8.90 -18.19 -16.79
CA ARG A 11 8.72 -18.90 -18.05
C ARG A 11 7.26 -19.28 -18.27
N GLN A 12 6.63 -19.91 -17.27
CA GLN A 12 5.21 -20.29 -17.32
C GLN A 12 4.30 -19.07 -17.45
N LYS A 13 4.61 -17.96 -16.75
CA LYS A 13 3.87 -16.71 -16.86
C LYS A 13 3.92 -16.12 -18.28
N ASN A 14 5.02 -16.31 -18.99
CA ASN A 14 5.18 -15.93 -20.40
C ASN A 14 4.71 -17.03 -21.37
N GLN A 15 4.09 -18.11 -20.88
CA GLN A 15 3.54 -19.22 -21.68
C GLN A 15 4.59 -19.95 -22.55
N LEU A 16 5.86 -19.93 -22.13
CA LEU A 16 6.95 -20.58 -22.85
C LEU A 16 7.16 -22.01 -22.36
N SER A 17 7.43 -22.95 -23.27
CA SER A 17 7.98 -24.26 -22.93
C SER A 17 9.48 -24.17 -22.62
N GLN A 18 10.06 -25.20 -22.00
CA GLN A 18 11.52 -25.26 -21.83
C GLN A 18 12.25 -25.23 -23.18
N GLU A 19 11.66 -25.83 -24.21
CA GLU A 19 12.21 -25.86 -25.57
C GLU A 19 12.21 -24.46 -26.18
N GLN A 20 11.08 -23.76 -26.12
CA GLN A 20 10.94 -22.40 -26.65
C GLN A 20 11.87 -21.42 -25.94
N LEU A 21 12.04 -21.56 -24.62
CA LEU A 21 12.98 -20.73 -23.87
C LEU A 21 14.43 -21.01 -24.26
N ALA A 22 14.77 -22.29 -24.49
CA ALA A 22 16.10 -22.69 -24.91
C ALA A 22 16.44 -22.18 -26.33
N GLU A 23 15.49 -22.32 -27.26
CA GLU A 23 15.59 -21.82 -28.63
C GLU A 23 15.80 -20.30 -28.67
N ALA A 24 14.99 -19.55 -27.91
CA ALA A 24 15.10 -18.10 -27.84
C ALA A 24 16.39 -17.59 -27.16
N LEU A 25 17.02 -18.41 -26.32
CA LEU A 25 18.34 -18.12 -25.73
C LEU A 25 19.50 -18.71 -26.53
N ASN A 26 19.21 -19.44 -27.62
CA ASN A 26 20.19 -20.18 -28.41
C ASN A 26 21.06 -21.14 -27.58
N ILE A 27 20.44 -21.90 -26.69
CA ILE A 27 21.10 -22.92 -25.86
C ILE A 27 20.34 -24.24 -25.88
N SER A 28 20.89 -25.29 -25.28
CA SER A 28 20.20 -26.58 -25.19
C SER A 28 19.06 -26.55 -24.15
N ARG A 29 17.96 -27.25 -24.45
CA ARG A 29 16.87 -27.49 -23.50
C ARG A 29 17.36 -28.12 -22.19
N GLN A 30 18.39 -28.95 -22.26
CA GLN A 30 19.03 -29.56 -21.08
C GLN A 30 19.60 -28.50 -20.13
N SER A 31 20.20 -27.42 -20.65
CA SER A 31 20.69 -26.31 -19.83
C SER A 31 19.55 -25.63 -19.07
N ILE A 32 18.42 -25.36 -19.74
CA ILE A 32 17.22 -24.82 -19.08
C ILE A 32 16.72 -25.77 -17.98
N SER A 33 16.62 -27.06 -18.27
CA SER A 33 16.19 -28.06 -17.30
C SER A 33 17.07 -28.04 -16.04
N LYS A 34 18.40 -28.03 -16.22
CA LYS A 34 19.37 -27.98 -15.11
C LYS A 34 19.28 -26.69 -14.29
N TRP A 35 19.00 -25.55 -14.94
CA TRP A 35 18.80 -24.29 -14.23
C TRP A 35 17.50 -24.31 -13.42
N GLU A 36 16.42 -24.86 -13.97
CA GLU A 36 15.12 -24.97 -13.29
C GLU A 36 15.15 -25.93 -12.11
N THR A 37 15.90 -27.03 -12.19
CA THR A 37 16.09 -28.00 -11.09
C THR A 37 17.14 -27.54 -10.07
N GLY A 38 17.94 -26.53 -10.40
CA GLY A 38 19.02 -26.02 -9.55
C GLY A 38 20.29 -26.88 -9.57
N GLU A 39 20.39 -27.82 -10.53
CA GLU A 39 21.60 -28.63 -10.76
C GLU A 39 22.79 -27.80 -11.26
N ASN A 40 22.52 -26.71 -12.00
CA ASN A 40 23.56 -25.77 -12.43
C ASN A 40 23.04 -24.33 -12.43
N LEU A 41 23.95 -23.36 -12.39
CA LEU A 41 23.63 -21.94 -12.47
C LEU A 41 23.89 -21.39 -13.88
N PRO A 42 23.01 -20.49 -14.39
CA PRO A 42 23.28 -19.74 -15.62
C PRO A 42 24.46 -18.78 -15.43
N SER A 43 25.20 -18.52 -16.51
CA SER A 43 26.21 -17.45 -16.56
C SER A 43 25.57 -16.06 -16.41
N ILE A 44 26.38 -15.04 -16.15
CA ILE A 44 25.92 -13.64 -16.07
C ILE A 44 25.24 -13.23 -17.38
N ASP A 45 25.82 -13.57 -18.53
CA ASP A 45 25.24 -13.24 -19.84
C ASP A 45 23.87 -13.92 -20.02
N ASN A 46 23.76 -15.19 -19.64
CA ASN A 46 22.48 -15.92 -19.70
C ASN A 46 21.45 -15.35 -18.72
N LEU A 47 21.86 -14.86 -17.55
CA LEU A 47 20.99 -14.18 -16.60
C LEU A 47 20.46 -12.85 -17.16
N ILE A 48 21.30 -12.08 -17.84
CA ILE A 48 20.91 -10.82 -18.50
C ILE A 48 19.90 -11.15 -19.61
N SER A 49 20.21 -12.10 -20.47
CA SER A 49 19.32 -12.54 -21.57
C SER A 49 17.98 -13.08 -21.04
N LEU A 50 18.01 -13.91 -19.99
CA LEU A 50 16.81 -14.40 -19.31
C LEU A 50 15.94 -13.25 -18.79
N SER A 51 16.55 -12.25 -18.13
CA SER A 51 15.82 -11.11 -17.59
C SER A 51 15.11 -10.30 -18.69
N GLY A 52 15.79 -10.07 -19.82
CA GLY A 52 15.20 -9.40 -20.99
C GLY A 52 14.07 -10.20 -21.63
N LEU A 53 14.28 -11.49 -21.88
CA LEU A 53 13.31 -12.37 -22.52
C LEU A 53 12.06 -12.58 -21.66
N LEU A 54 12.22 -12.72 -20.35
CA LEU A 54 11.11 -12.89 -19.40
C LEU A 54 10.46 -11.55 -19.00
N ASN A 55 10.96 -10.42 -19.50
CA ASN A 55 10.51 -9.06 -19.24
C ASN A 55 10.44 -8.71 -17.74
N ILE A 56 11.52 -9.02 -17.01
CA ILE A 56 11.69 -8.72 -15.57
C ILE A 56 13.10 -8.19 -15.30
N SER A 57 13.31 -7.55 -14.15
CA SER A 57 14.67 -7.14 -13.76
C SER A 57 15.51 -8.33 -13.30
N LEU A 58 16.83 -8.20 -13.40
CA LEU A 58 17.78 -9.21 -12.91
C LEU A 58 17.59 -9.47 -11.40
N ASP A 59 17.34 -8.43 -10.61
CA ASP A 59 17.00 -8.56 -9.19
C ASP A 59 15.73 -9.40 -8.97
N GLU A 60 14.69 -9.21 -9.78
CA GLU A 60 13.45 -9.96 -9.68
C GLU A 60 13.65 -11.43 -10.10
N LEU A 61 14.46 -11.68 -11.13
CA LEU A 61 14.85 -13.02 -11.55
C LEU A 61 15.60 -13.77 -10.43
N ILE A 62 16.56 -13.12 -9.77
CA ILE A 62 17.41 -13.74 -8.74
C ILE A 62 16.69 -13.88 -7.40
N THR A 63 16.00 -12.83 -6.96
CA THR A 63 15.38 -12.78 -5.62
C THR A 63 13.93 -13.29 -5.60
N GLY A 64 13.27 -13.35 -6.76
CA GLY A 64 11.86 -13.72 -6.89
C GLY A 64 10.89 -12.63 -6.46
N ALA A 65 11.41 -11.44 -6.14
CA ALA A 65 10.66 -10.30 -5.65
C ALA A 65 11.06 -9.03 -6.42
N PRO A 66 10.14 -8.09 -6.68
CA PRO A 66 10.47 -6.85 -7.37
C PRO A 66 11.58 -6.10 -6.63
N TYR A 67 12.48 -5.44 -7.37
CA TYR A 67 13.49 -4.59 -6.76
C TYR A 67 12.86 -3.39 -6.05
N LEU A 68 13.37 -3.06 -4.86
CA LEU A 68 12.93 -1.90 -4.10
C LEU A 68 13.75 -0.69 -4.52
N HIS A 69 13.21 0.17 -5.39
CA HIS A 69 13.85 1.42 -5.79
C HIS A 69 13.80 2.43 -4.63
N PHE A 70 14.95 2.95 -4.22
CA PHE A 70 15.03 3.98 -3.18
C PHE A 70 15.18 5.39 -3.79
N PRO A 71 14.48 6.41 -3.25
CA PRO A 71 13.52 6.34 -2.14
C PRO A 71 12.18 5.72 -2.57
N PHE A 72 11.64 4.79 -1.76
CA PHE A 72 10.34 4.16 -2.03
C PHE A 72 9.26 4.76 -1.13
N ALA A 73 8.29 5.47 -1.69
CA ALA A 73 7.17 6.03 -0.93
C ALA A 73 5.98 5.05 -0.91
N TYR A 74 5.68 4.49 0.26
CA TYR A 74 4.55 3.60 0.46
C TYR A 74 3.27 4.41 0.66
N GLY A 75 2.30 4.25 -0.24
CA GLY A 75 0.96 4.80 -0.14
C GLY A 75 0.77 6.21 -0.68
N ARG A 76 1.85 6.84 -1.18
CA ARG A 76 1.81 8.16 -1.81
C ARG A 76 1.01 8.09 -3.11
N PRO A 77 -0.05 8.91 -3.27
CA PRO A 77 -0.75 8.99 -4.54
C PRO A 77 0.16 9.48 -5.68
N LYS A 78 0.12 8.81 -6.83
CA LYS A 78 0.93 9.18 -8.00
C LYS A 78 0.38 10.40 -8.74
N SER A 79 -0.94 10.52 -8.80
CA SER A 79 -1.63 11.60 -9.52
C SER A 79 -2.05 12.70 -8.55
N ARG A 80 -2.03 13.95 -9.01
CA ARG A 80 -2.67 15.10 -8.32
C ARG A 80 -4.07 15.39 -8.83
N PHE A 81 -4.57 14.60 -9.79
CA PHE A 81 -5.90 14.77 -10.38
C PHE A 81 -7.05 14.85 -9.35
N PRO A 82 -7.06 14.04 -8.27
CA PRO A 82 -8.09 14.16 -7.23
C PRO A 82 -8.07 15.51 -6.49
N GLN A 83 -6.89 16.08 -6.25
CA GLN A 83 -6.74 17.42 -5.69
C GLN A 83 -7.23 18.49 -6.67
N LEU A 84 -7.00 18.30 -7.96
CA LEU A 84 -7.52 19.20 -9.00
C LEU A 84 -9.05 19.11 -9.11
N LEU A 85 -9.63 17.92 -9.02
CA LEU A 85 -11.09 17.73 -8.99
C LEU A 85 -11.72 18.36 -7.74
N LEU A 86 -11.05 18.27 -6.59
CA LEU A 86 -11.47 18.94 -5.36
C LEU A 86 -11.55 20.47 -5.59
N ILE A 87 -10.47 21.07 -6.10
CA ILE A 87 -10.42 22.51 -6.39
C ILE A 87 -11.48 22.88 -7.43
N LEU A 88 -11.59 22.11 -8.51
CA LEU A 88 -12.57 22.34 -9.58
C LEU A 88 -14.00 22.26 -9.03
N GLY A 89 -14.33 21.23 -8.24
CA GLY A 89 -15.64 21.07 -7.62
C GLY A 89 -16.02 22.24 -6.73
N MET A 90 -15.08 22.74 -5.92
CA MET A 90 -15.29 23.94 -5.09
C MET A 90 -15.55 25.18 -5.96
N THR A 91 -14.74 25.38 -7.01
CA THR A 91 -14.92 26.54 -7.91
C THR A 91 -16.24 26.48 -8.66
N LEU A 92 -16.62 25.32 -9.20
CA LEU A 92 -17.91 25.16 -9.89
C LEU A 92 -19.09 25.39 -8.94
N TRP A 93 -19.01 24.91 -7.70
CA TRP A 93 -20.04 25.16 -6.69
C TRP A 93 -20.23 26.67 -6.44
N THR A 94 -19.13 27.41 -6.26
CA THR A 94 -19.20 28.87 -6.05
C THR A 94 -19.76 29.64 -7.26
N VAL A 95 -19.46 29.19 -8.48
CA VAL A 95 -20.02 29.79 -9.71
C VAL A 95 -21.52 29.54 -9.79
N ILE A 96 -21.97 28.31 -9.52
CA ILE A 96 -23.39 27.95 -9.47
C ILE A 96 -24.12 28.84 -8.47
N GLU A 97 -23.66 28.93 -7.23
CA GLU A 97 -24.29 29.79 -6.23
C GLU A 97 -24.44 31.24 -6.71
N THR A 98 -23.40 31.81 -7.32
CA THR A 98 -23.41 33.18 -7.82
C THR A 98 -24.45 33.39 -8.94
N LEU A 99 -24.74 32.36 -9.74
CA LEU A 99 -25.74 32.42 -10.82
C LEU A 99 -27.19 32.34 -10.31
N PHE A 100 -27.44 31.71 -9.16
CA PHE A 100 -28.79 31.46 -8.64
C PHE A 100 -29.26 32.46 -7.58
N PHE A 101 -28.37 33.18 -6.90
CA PHE A 101 -28.73 34.07 -5.78
C PHE A 101 -28.48 35.55 -6.08
N ASN A 102 -29.55 36.30 -6.35
CA ASN A 102 -29.49 37.76 -6.43
C ASN A 102 -29.49 38.34 -5.01
N SER A 103 -28.32 38.76 -4.52
CA SER A 103 -28.15 39.06 -3.10
C SER A 103 -27.13 40.18 -2.85
N THR A 104 -27.21 40.83 -1.68
CA THR A 104 -26.25 41.88 -1.26
C THR A 104 -24.81 41.36 -1.27
N VAL A 105 -23.82 42.25 -1.40
CA VAL A 105 -22.39 41.87 -1.40
C VAL A 105 -22.02 41.01 -0.18
N MET A 106 -22.56 41.32 1.00
CA MET A 106 -22.29 40.56 2.23
C MET A 106 -22.89 39.15 2.20
N SER A 107 -24.09 38.96 1.65
CA SER A 107 -24.68 37.63 1.49
C SER A 107 -23.96 36.80 0.42
N ILE A 108 -23.44 37.44 -0.64
CA ILE A 108 -22.60 36.77 -1.64
C ILE A 108 -21.33 36.20 -0.97
N ILE A 109 -20.62 37.03 -0.20
CA ILE A 109 -19.39 36.60 0.50
C ILE A 109 -19.69 35.46 1.47
N PHE A 110 -20.76 35.58 2.27
CA PHE A 110 -21.15 34.55 3.23
C PHE A 110 -21.46 33.21 2.54
N ASN A 111 -22.25 33.22 1.46
CA ASN A 111 -22.60 32.01 0.72
C ASN A 111 -21.38 31.37 0.09
N ILE A 112 -20.49 32.14 -0.55
CA ILE A 112 -19.25 31.61 -1.14
C ILE A 112 -18.41 30.89 -0.08
N VAL A 113 -18.17 31.53 1.07
CA VAL A 113 -17.38 30.93 2.15
C VAL A 113 -18.05 29.66 2.67
N PHE A 114 -19.36 29.71 2.90
CA PHE A 114 -20.12 28.57 3.39
C PHE A 114 -20.14 27.40 2.38
N GLY A 115 -20.35 27.68 1.09
CA GLY A 115 -20.35 26.71 0.01
C GLY A 115 -18.98 26.05 -0.20
N ILE A 116 -17.88 26.79 -0.07
CA ILE A 116 -16.52 26.22 -0.07
C ILE A 116 -16.35 25.26 1.10
N ILE A 117 -16.79 25.63 2.31
CA ILE A 117 -16.67 24.77 3.50
C ILE A 117 -17.52 23.49 3.34
N ILE A 118 -18.76 23.61 2.89
CA ILE A 118 -19.66 22.45 2.70
C ILE A 118 -19.13 21.52 1.60
N SER A 119 -18.74 22.06 0.44
CA SER A 119 -18.17 21.26 -0.66
C SER A 119 -16.86 20.59 -0.24
N TYR A 120 -16.03 21.26 0.57
CA TYR A 120 -14.84 20.67 1.17
C TYR A 120 -15.19 19.46 2.04
N ILE A 121 -16.13 19.61 2.97
CA ILE A 121 -16.56 18.52 3.85
C ILE A 121 -17.11 17.36 3.02
N PHE A 122 -17.99 17.65 2.05
CA PHE A 122 -18.61 16.63 1.22
C PHE A 122 -17.57 15.83 0.43
N ILE A 123 -16.66 16.50 -0.28
CA ILE A 123 -15.66 15.82 -1.12
C ILE A 123 -14.64 15.05 -0.27
N THR A 124 -14.26 15.56 0.91
CA THR A 124 -13.21 14.94 1.74
C THR A 124 -13.72 13.86 2.70
N GLN A 125 -14.98 13.93 3.15
CA GLN A 125 -15.56 12.98 4.10
C GLN A 125 -16.48 11.95 3.44
N ILE A 126 -17.22 12.35 2.40
CA ILE A 126 -18.23 11.51 1.73
C ILE A 126 -17.74 11.05 0.36
N GLY A 127 -16.85 11.85 -0.26
CA GLY A 127 -16.28 11.53 -1.56
C GLY A 127 -15.52 10.20 -1.57
N PRO A 128 -15.41 9.55 -2.75
CA PRO A 128 -14.80 8.23 -2.88
C PRO A 128 -13.26 8.24 -2.75
N TYR A 129 -12.64 9.40 -2.55
CA TYR A 129 -11.20 9.57 -2.58
C TYR A 129 -10.61 9.84 -1.19
N ASP A 130 -9.66 9.01 -0.78
CA ASP A 130 -8.93 9.20 0.48
C ASP A 130 -7.79 10.23 0.32
N PHE A 131 -8.09 11.49 0.64
CA PHE A 131 -7.13 12.59 0.62
C PHE A 131 -6.05 12.48 1.71
N LYS A 132 -6.28 11.70 2.78
CA LYS A 132 -5.31 11.57 3.88
C LYS A 132 -4.00 10.92 3.39
N ARG A 133 -4.06 10.16 2.30
CA ARG A 133 -2.91 9.54 1.62
C ARG A 133 -1.82 10.51 1.20
N TYR A 134 -2.15 11.76 0.89
CA TYR A 134 -1.14 12.78 0.54
C TYR A 134 -0.29 13.20 1.73
N TYR A 135 -0.69 12.83 2.95
CA TYR A 135 0.00 13.19 4.18
C TYR A 135 0.52 11.97 4.96
N ASP A 136 -0.23 10.87 4.97
CA ASP A 136 0.03 9.70 5.81
C ASP A 136 1.07 8.71 5.25
N TYR A 137 1.48 8.88 3.99
CA TYR A 137 2.45 8.00 3.34
C TYR A 137 3.81 8.05 4.04
N TRP A 138 4.58 6.97 4.03
CA TRP A 138 5.94 6.93 4.56
C TRP A 138 6.92 6.51 3.48
N THR A 139 8.20 6.83 3.66
CA THR A 139 9.24 6.62 2.64
C THR A 139 10.37 5.79 3.19
N LEU A 140 10.73 4.73 2.47
CA LEU A 140 11.96 3.97 2.70
C LEU A 140 13.12 4.62 1.97
N ASP A 141 14.21 4.82 2.69
CA ASP A 141 15.50 5.21 2.15
C ASP A 141 16.56 4.14 2.49
N LYS A 142 17.75 4.23 1.90
CA LYS A 142 18.87 3.30 2.12
C LYS A 142 19.37 3.30 3.58
N LYS A 143 19.21 4.43 4.28
CA LYS A 143 19.73 4.67 5.65
C LYS A 143 18.67 4.55 6.76
N GLY A 144 17.39 4.69 6.42
CA GLY A 144 16.32 4.70 7.40
C GLY A 144 14.95 4.93 6.77
N ILE A 145 14.00 5.32 7.61
CA ILE A 145 12.59 5.48 7.26
C ILE A 145 12.17 6.92 7.57
N ILE A 146 11.50 7.54 6.61
CA ILE A 146 10.90 8.87 6.75
C ILE A 146 9.40 8.69 6.95
N TYR A 147 8.84 9.23 8.02
CA TYR A 147 7.44 9.05 8.38
C TYR A 147 6.77 10.38 8.81
N PRO A 148 5.43 10.47 8.83
CA PRO A 148 4.73 11.69 9.24
C PRO A 148 5.07 12.07 10.69
N ALA A 149 5.25 13.35 11.01
CA ALA A 149 5.66 13.75 12.36
C ALA A 149 4.59 13.48 13.45
N ASP A 150 3.32 13.46 13.05
CA ASP A 150 2.10 13.29 13.84
C ASP A 150 1.66 11.82 13.97
N ASN A 151 2.57 10.90 13.68
CA ASN A 151 2.26 9.50 13.54
C ASN A 151 1.97 8.83 14.89
N GLY A 152 0.67 8.63 15.19
CA GLY A 152 0.19 8.01 16.42
C GLY A 152 -0.23 9.01 17.52
N GLU A 153 -0.12 10.32 17.27
CA GLU A 153 -0.75 11.32 18.13
C GLU A 153 -2.24 11.40 17.77
N VAL A 154 -3.11 11.53 18.79
CA VAL A 154 -4.55 11.78 18.56
C VAL A 154 -4.67 13.08 17.79
N ARG A 155 -4.95 12.97 16.50
CA ARG A 155 -5.13 14.15 15.65
C ARG A 155 -6.36 14.90 16.14
N SER A 156 -6.19 16.17 16.46
CA SER A 156 -7.34 17.03 16.72
C SER A 156 -8.22 17.06 15.47
N LEU A 157 -9.54 17.16 15.66
CA LEU A 157 -10.51 17.27 14.55
C LEU A 157 -10.10 18.36 13.55
N GLY A 158 -9.51 19.46 14.03
CA GLY A 158 -8.98 20.53 13.18
C GLY A 158 -7.76 20.13 12.34
N HIS A 159 -6.83 19.35 12.88
CA HIS A 159 -5.68 18.88 12.09
C HIS A 159 -6.12 17.95 10.96
N ASP A 160 -7.02 17.01 11.26
CA ASP A 160 -7.60 16.09 10.27
C ASP A 160 -8.34 16.84 9.15
N PHE A 161 -9.07 17.89 9.53
CA PHE A 161 -9.74 18.77 8.57
C PHE A 161 -8.75 19.49 7.65
N LEU A 162 -7.52 19.79 8.07
CA LEU A 162 -6.55 20.53 7.25
C LEU A 162 -5.68 19.64 6.35
N ILE A 163 -5.66 18.32 6.55
CA ILE A 163 -4.79 17.39 5.81
C ILE A 163 -4.95 17.49 4.29
N PRO A 164 -6.17 17.47 3.70
CA PRO A 164 -6.34 17.62 2.26
C PRO A 164 -5.74 18.93 1.72
N LEU A 165 -5.91 20.04 2.43
CA LEU A 165 -5.31 21.34 2.09
C LEU A 165 -3.77 21.30 2.19
N GLN A 166 -3.23 20.74 3.26
CA GLN A 166 -1.78 20.55 3.41
C GLN A 166 -1.20 19.68 2.28
N GLY A 167 -1.96 18.68 1.82
CA GLY A 167 -1.61 17.84 0.68
C GLY A 167 -1.50 18.61 -0.63
N ILE A 168 -2.35 19.62 -0.86
CA ILE A 168 -2.29 20.49 -2.06
C ILE A 168 -0.99 21.31 -2.05
N PHE A 169 -0.66 21.90 -0.91
CA PHE A 169 0.54 22.74 -0.77
C PHE A 169 1.81 21.96 -0.44
N ASN A 170 1.76 20.62 -0.34
CA ASN A 170 2.86 19.75 0.10
C ASN A 170 3.47 20.16 1.45
N LEU A 171 2.67 20.69 2.38
CA LEU A 171 3.11 21.24 3.68
C LEU A 171 3.29 20.16 4.75
N ARG A 172 3.86 19.01 4.38
CA ARG A 172 3.98 17.86 5.25
C ARG A 172 5.23 17.94 6.14
N LYS A 173 5.03 17.78 7.46
CA LYS A 173 6.13 17.61 8.41
C LYS A 173 6.52 16.14 8.51
N THR A 174 7.81 15.85 8.41
CA THR A 174 8.35 14.48 8.46
C THR A 174 9.40 14.33 9.55
N LYS A 175 9.49 13.12 10.09
CA LYS A 175 10.56 12.67 10.97
C LYS A 175 11.34 11.56 10.27
N PHE A 176 12.62 11.41 10.64
CA PHE A 176 13.48 10.36 10.12
C PHE A 176 13.95 9.46 11.26
N VAL A 177 13.92 8.15 11.05
CA VAL A 177 14.47 7.15 11.96
C VAL A 177 15.48 6.29 11.21
N SER A 178 16.69 6.16 11.76
CA SER A 178 17.71 5.30 11.15
C SER A 178 17.44 3.83 11.44
N TYR A 179 17.81 2.93 10.52
CA TYR A 179 17.71 1.49 10.78
C TYR A 179 18.50 1.05 12.02
N LYS A 180 19.58 1.74 12.38
CA LYS A 180 20.37 1.44 13.58
C LYS A 180 19.59 1.69 14.89
N GLN A 181 18.60 2.58 14.85
CA GLN A 181 17.78 2.94 16.01
C GLN A 181 16.55 2.04 16.14
N ILE A 182 16.23 1.23 15.12
CA ILE A 182 15.05 0.36 15.11
C ILE A 182 15.45 -0.99 15.71
N LYS A 183 14.76 -1.39 16.78
CA LYS A 183 14.96 -2.69 17.44
C LYS A 183 14.14 -3.78 16.75
N SER A 184 12.86 -3.51 16.51
CA SER A 184 11.94 -4.48 15.89
C SER A 184 10.86 -3.80 15.07
N ILE A 185 10.34 -4.54 14.10
CA ILE A 185 9.20 -4.16 13.27
C ILE A 185 8.16 -5.27 13.39
N GLU A 186 7.01 -4.93 13.94
CA GLU A 186 5.86 -5.82 14.06
C GLU A 186 4.84 -5.50 12.98
N ILE A 187 4.38 -6.50 12.25
CA ILE A 187 3.22 -6.37 11.36
C ILE A 187 1.96 -6.66 12.16
N SER A 188 1.00 -5.73 12.16
CA SER A 188 -0.22 -5.87 12.96
C SER A 188 -1.42 -5.31 12.20
N VAL A 189 -2.53 -6.05 12.25
CA VAL A 189 -3.84 -5.55 11.82
C VAL A 189 -4.72 -5.44 13.06
N ASN A 190 -5.30 -4.27 13.28
CA ASN A 190 -6.33 -4.09 14.30
C ASN A 190 -7.71 -4.33 13.66
N LEU A 191 -8.21 -5.55 13.85
CA LEU A 191 -9.50 -5.99 13.33
C LEU A 191 -10.61 -5.55 14.30
N TYR A 192 -11.65 -4.86 13.80
CA TYR A 192 -12.85 -4.55 14.58
C TYR A 192 -13.59 -5.84 14.97
N GLU A 193 -14.53 -5.74 15.91
CA GLU A 193 -15.44 -6.86 16.26
C GLU A 193 -16.34 -7.28 15.09
N TYR A 194 -16.66 -6.36 14.17
CA TYR A 194 -17.62 -6.58 13.10
C TYR A 194 -16.97 -6.95 11.76
N ASP A 195 -17.44 -8.01 11.09
CA ASP A 195 -16.98 -8.39 9.73
C ASP A 195 -17.81 -7.65 8.66
N PRO A 196 -17.20 -6.75 7.86
CA PRO A 196 -17.88 -5.94 6.85
C PRO A 196 -18.44 -6.77 5.68
N ASN A 197 -18.02 -8.03 5.53
CA ASN A 197 -18.60 -8.95 4.53
C ASN A 197 -19.84 -9.67 5.06
N LYS A 198 -20.08 -9.64 6.37
CA LYS A 198 -21.37 -10.01 6.96
C LYS A 198 -22.22 -8.74 6.92
N THR A 199 -23.48 -8.83 6.50
CA THR A 199 -24.37 -7.67 6.34
C THR A 199 -24.95 -7.23 7.69
N VAL A 200 -24.77 -5.97 8.13
CA VAL A 200 -25.70 -5.36 9.10
C VAL A 200 -26.79 -4.69 8.28
N THR A 201 -27.96 -5.29 8.25
CA THR A 201 -29.18 -4.64 7.74
C THR A 201 -29.69 -3.67 8.79
N VAL A 202 -29.25 -2.40 8.74
CA VAL A 202 -29.97 -1.32 9.44
C VAL A 202 -31.05 -0.79 8.51
N ARG A 203 -32.31 -1.19 8.78
CA ARG A 203 -33.55 -0.65 8.18
C ARG A 203 -33.50 -0.37 6.66
N GLY A 204 -33.76 -1.40 5.86
CA GLY A 204 -34.34 -1.26 4.51
C GLY A 204 -33.49 -0.57 3.43
N GLY A 205 -32.33 -0.03 3.74
CA GLY A 205 -31.34 0.41 2.76
C GLY A 205 -30.30 -0.69 2.54
N SER A 206 -30.01 -1.03 1.28
CA SER A 206 -28.87 -1.87 0.93
C SER A 206 -27.62 -1.31 1.61
N ALA A 207 -26.93 -2.14 2.39
CA ALA A 207 -25.64 -1.81 2.98
C ALA A 207 -24.58 -1.68 1.86
N ILE A 208 -24.61 -0.57 1.15
CA ILE A 208 -23.54 -0.10 0.28
C ILE A 208 -22.87 1.08 1.00
N ILE A 209 -22.58 0.92 2.30
CA ILE A 209 -21.53 1.72 2.91
C ILE A 209 -20.25 0.97 2.54
N ALA A 210 -19.74 1.30 1.36
CA ALA A 210 -18.43 0.99 0.79
C ALA A 210 -17.71 -0.23 1.41
N SER A 211 -17.61 -1.32 0.65
CA SER A 211 -16.76 -2.50 0.87
C SER A 211 -15.24 -2.21 0.94
N THR A 212 -14.85 -0.98 1.24
CA THR A 212 -13.48 -0.52 1.42
C THR A 212 -13.12 -0.66 2.90
N MET A 213 -12.21 -1.58 3.19
CA MET A 213 -11.70 -1.83 4.54
C MET A 213 -11.06 -0.56 5.13
N ILE A 214 -11.47 -0.17 6.35
CA ILE A 214 -10.97 1.02 7.09
C ILE A 214 -10.13 0.60 8.32
N GLU A 215 -9.80 -0.69 8.44
CA GLU A 215 -9.01 -1.19 9.56
C GLU A 215 -7.57 -0.74 9.47
N ASN A 216 -6.99 -0.41 10.64
CA ASN A 216 -5.61 0.02 10.72
C ASN A 216 -4.71 -1.19 10.52
N PHE A 217 -4.13 -1.26 9.32
CA PHE A 217 -3.07 -2.20 9.02
C PHE A 217 -1.76 -1.44 9.07
N ASP A 218 -0.88 -1.77 10.02
CA ASP A 218 0.31 -0.97 10.27
C ASP A 218 1.56 -1.85 10.45
N PHE A 219 2.74 -1.28 10.14
CA PHE A 219 3.98 -1.73 10.76
C PHE A 219 4.22 -0.93 12.04
N LEU A 220 4.26 -1.61 13.18
CA LEU A 220 4.60 -1.04 14.48
C LEU A 220 6.11 -1.19 14.71
N LEU A 221 6.82 -0.08 14.65
CA LEU A 221 8.26 -0.03 14.87
C LEU A 221 8.52 0.28 16.33
N THR A 222 9.39 -0.49 16.96
CA THR A 222 9.91 -0.19 18.29
C THR A 222 11.37 0.23 18.14
N THR A 223 11.67 1.45 18.55
CA THR A 223 13.05 1.97 18.58
C THR A 223 13.80 1.44 19.81
N ALA A 224 15.13 1.53 19.79
CA ALA A 224 15.98 1.19 20.93
C ALA A 224 15.61 1.99 22.20
N ASP A 225 15.17 3.23 22.02
CA ASP A 225 14.78 4.14 23.09
C ASP A 225 13.34 3.89 23.60
N GLY A 226 12.67 2.85 23.09
CA GLY A 226 11.31 2.46 23.51
C GLY A 226 10.17 3.22 22.81
N GLN A 227 10.48 4.20 21.94
CA GLN A 227 9.47 4.88 21.14
C GLN A 227 8.81 3.91 20.14
N LYS A 228 7.48 3.93 20.09
CA LYS A 228 6.66 3.20 19.12
C LYS A 228 6.25 4.12 17.97
N ILE A 229 6.41 3.66 16.73
CA ILE A 229 6.09 4.42 15.52
C ILE A 229 5.19 3.54 14.63
N SER A 230 4.04 4.03 14.17
CA SER A 230 3.08 3.25 13.37
C SER A 230 3.13 3.58 11.87
N LEU A 231 3.62 2.70 11.00
CA LEU A 231 3.64 2.99 9.56
C LEU A 231 2.42 2.37 8.88
N LYS A 232 1.51 3.22 8.39
CA LYS A 232 0.26 2.78 7.76
C LYS A 232 0.49 1.95 6.49
N LEU A 233 -0.24 0.83 6.39
CA LEU A 233 -0.24 -0.15 5.30
C LEU A 233 -1.62 -0.28 4.63
N ASN A 234 -2.56 0.63 4.86
CA ASN A 234 -3.93 0.56 4.32
C ASN A 234 -4.01 0.36 2.79
N GLN A 235 -2.98 0.77 2.03
CA GLN A 235 -2.93 0.52 0.58
C GLN A 235 -2.80 -0.96 0.20
N PHE A 236 -2.34 -1.80 1.14
CA PHE A 236 -2.19 -3.22 0.93
C PHE A 236 -3.51 -3.93 0.58
N TYR A 237 -4.64 -3.43 1.09
CA TYR A 237 -5.95 -4.02 0.83
C TYR A 237 -6.35 -3.99 -0.65
N TRP A 238 -5.79 -3.07 -1.43
CA TRP A 238 -6.05 -2.97 -2.85
C TRP A 238 -5.23 -4.02 -3.62
N LYS A 239 -5.90 -5.04 -4.18
CA LYS A 239 -5.27 -6.17 -4.90
C LYS A 239 -4.34 -5.71 -6.04
N SER A 240 -4.71 -4.63 -6.73
CA SER A 240 -3.97 -4.06 -7.86
C SER A 240 -2.84 -3.10 -7.45
N SER A 241 -2.71 -2.75 -6.17
CA SER A 241 -1.70 -1.78 -5.70
C SER A 241 -0.28 -2.29 -5.90
N GLN A 242 0.64 -1.36 -6.17
CA GLN A 242 2.06 -1.67 -6.25
C GLN A 242 2.61 -2.01 -4.86
N GLU A 243 2.07 -1.36 -3.84
CA GLU A 243 2.35 -1.55 -2.42
C GLU A 243 2.12 -3.00 -1.98
N ARG A 244 1.02 -3.63 -2.42
CA ARG A 244 0.75 -5.05 -2.15
C ARG A 244 1.81 -5.96 -2.77
N LYS A 245 2.21 -5.69 -4.02
CA LYS A 245 3.23 -6.49 -4.73
C LYS A 245 4.61 -6.39 -4.09
N ILE A 246 4.95 -5.23 -3.55
CA ILE A 246 6.29 -4.92 -3.01
C ILE A 246 6.41 -5.22 -1.51
N LEU A 247 5.32 -5.47 -0.78
CA LEU A 247 5.36 -5.70 0.68
C LEU A 247 6.32 -6.83 1.07
N ASN A 248 6.32 -7.95 0.36
CA ASN A 248 7.25 -9.05 0.62
C ASN A 248 8.71 -8.64 0.41
N THR A 249 8.99 -7.78 -0.58
CA THR A 249 10.31 -7.19 -0.79
C THR A 249 10.69 -6.30 0.40
N ILE A 250 9.76 -5.49 0.91
CA ILE A 250 9.98 -4.62 2.08
C ILE A 250 10.33 -5.44 3.32
N ILE A 251 9.55 -6.50 3.61
CA ILE A 251 9.82 -7.40 4.74
C ILE A 251 11.20 -8.06 4.58
N SER A 252 11.52 -8.53 3.37
CA SER A 252 12.83 -9.13 3.09
C SER A 252 13.97 -8.13 3.22
N PHE A 253 13.74 -6.87 2.83
CA PHE A 253 14.69 -5.78 3.00
C PHE A 253 14.94 -5.47 4.48
N PHE A 254 13.91 -5.42 5.32
CA PHE A 254 14.07 -5.24 6.77
C PHE A 254 14.89 -6.38 7.39
N LYS A 255 14.62 -7.63 6.99
CA LYS A 255 15.43 -8.79 7.43
C LYS A 255 16.89 -8.66 7.03
N ARG A 256 17.20 -8.19 5.81
CA ARG A 256 18.57 -7.92 5.36
C ARG A 256 19.26 -6.79 6.13
N LYS A 257 18.51 -5.88 6.74
CA LYS A 257 19.02 -4.82 7.62
C LYS A 257 19.20 -5.30 9.08
N ASN A 258 19.09 -6.61 9.34
CA ASN A 258 19.15 -7.22 10.66
C ASN A 258 18.09 -6.70 11.64
N LEU A 259 16.94 -6.26 11.13
CA LEU A 259 15.81 -5.86 11.97
C LEU A 259 15.01 -7.10 12.36
N ILE A 260 14.63 -7.17 13.65
CA ILE A 260 13.76 -8.26 14.13
C ILE A 260 12.35 -8.01 13.57
N PHE A 261 11.92 -8.91 12.68
CA PHE A 261 10.58 -8.88 12.12
C PHE A 261 9.66 -9.79 12.93
N VAL A 262 8.61 -9.22 13.52
CA VAL A 262 7.63 -9.92 14.35
C VAL A 262 6.30 -9.99 13.59
N ASP A 263 5.72 -11.19 13.54
CA ASP A 263 4.42 -11.44 12.92
C ASP A 263 3.61 -12.37 13.82
N LYS A 264 2.94 -11.78 14.82
CA LYS A 264 2.18 -12.55 15.83
C LYS A 264 0.92 -13.18 15.24
N GLN A 265 0.29 -12.49 14.30
CA GLN A 265 -0.97 -12.89 13.65
C GLN A 265 -0.75 -13.77 12.40
N GLY A 266 0.49 -14.11 12.04
CA GLY A 266 0.79 -14.92 10.86
C GLY A 266 0.41 -14.27 9.52
N ILE A 267 0.31 -12.93 9.49
CA ILE A 267 -0.14 -12.16 8.34
C ILE A 267 0.81 -12.34 7.15
N ALA A 268 2.12 -12.47 7.38
CA ALA A 268 3.10 -12.65 6.32
C ALA A 268 2.88 -13.96 5.54
N LYS A 269 2.31 -14.99 6.17
CA LYS A 269 1.91 -16.23 5.48
C LYS A 269 0.65 -16.00 4.64
N LEU A 270 -0.37 -15.36 5.22
CA LEU A 270 -1.62 -15.00 4.53
C LEU A 270 -1.40 -14.16 3.28
N ILE A 271 -0.41 -13.24 3.32
CA ILE A 271 -0.02 -12.39 2.19
C ILE A 271 0.57 -13.18 1.02
N ARG A 272 1.26 -14.30 1.29
CA ARG A 272 1.97 -15.07 0.24
C ARG A 272 1.05 -16.00 -0.55
N GLU A 273 -0.03 -16.46 0.07
CA GLU A 273 -1.00 -17.36 -0.56
C GLU A 273 -2.00 -16.51 -1.37
N ASP A 274 -1.76 -16.31 -2.67
CA ASP A 274 -2.75 -15.69 -3.57
C ASP A 274 -3.67 -16.79 -4.14
N ASP A 275 -4.58 -17.28 -3.30
CA ASP A 275 -5.59 -18.30 -3.64
C ASP A 275 -6.86 -17.71 -4.31
N GLY A 276 -6.80 -16.43 -4.69
CA GLY A 276 -7.94 -15.71 -5.29
C GLY A 276 -8.94 -15.15 -4.28
N SER A 277 -8.89 -15.52 -3.01
CA SER A 277 -9.79 -14.99 -1.98
C SER A 277 -9.36 -13.59 -1.50
N SER A 278 -10.33 -12.78 -1.05
CA SER A 278 -10.05 -11.44 -0.51
C SER A 278 -9.24 -11.55 0.78
N LEU A 279 -8.17 -10.76 0.90
CA LEU A 279 -7.37 -10.68 2.13
C LEU A 279 -8.24 -10.38 3.36
N THR A 280 -9.25 -9.51 3.17
CA THR A 280 -10.24 -9.20 4.20
C THR A 280 -10.87 -10.47 4.75
N HIS A 281 -11.36 -11.35 3.87
CA HIS A 281 -11.97 -12.62 4.28
C HIS A 281 -10.99 -13.51 5.06
N LYS A 282 -9.72 -13.55 4.64
CA LYS A 282 -8.68 -14.31 5.36
C LYS A 282 -8.41 -13.76 6.76
N LEU A 283 -8.32 -12.44 6.90
CA LEU A 283 -8.04 -11.79 8.18
C LEU A 283 -9.19 -11.98 9.18
N TYR A 284 -10.45 -11.83 8.75
CA TYR A 284 -11.59 -12.10 9.64
C TYR A 284 -11.72 -13.57 10.02
N LYS A 285 -11.40 -14.51 9.11
CA LYS A 285 -11.34 -15.93 9.45
C LYS A 285 -10.28 -16.23 10.51
N LEU A 286 -9.10 -15.60 10.40
CA LEU A 286 -8.04 -15.72 11.40
C LEU A 286 -8.50 -15.18 12.76
N ARG A 287 -9.11 -14.00 12.79
CA ARG A 287 -9.67 -13.39 14.00
C ARG A 287 -10.71 -14.29 14.67
N ASP A 288 -11.66 -14.81 13.89
CA ASP A 288 -12.70 -15.71 14.40
C ASP A 288 -12.07 -16.97 15.02
N GLN A 289 -10.99 -17.50 14.43
CA GLN A 289 -10.23 -18.62 14.99
C GLN A 289 -9.50 -18.26 16.30
N GLU A 290 -8.88 -17.08 16.40
CA GLU A 290 -8.21 -16.61 17.62
C GLU A 290 -9.21 -16.37 18.76
N HIS A 291 -10.40 -15.84 18.47
CA HIS A 291 -11.49 -15.70 19.45
C HIS A 291 -12.04 -17.05 19.93
N MET A 292 -12.09 -18.06 19.06
CA MET A 292 -12.51 -19.41 19.46
C MET A 292 -11.46 -20.15 20.30
N GLN A 293 -10.19 -19.77 20.25
CA GLN A 293 -9.11 -20.37 21.05
C GLN A 293 -8.88 -19.66 22.39
N SER A 294 -9.42 -18.46 22.58
CA SER A 294 -9.28 -17.65 23.79
C SER A 294 -10.50 -17.73 24.73
N ASN A 295 -11.58 -18.39 24.29
CA ASN A 295 -12.76 -18.75 25.09
C ASN A 295 -12.78 -20.25 25.38
#